data_AF-A0A376KJH6-F1
#
_entry.id   AF-A0A376KJH6-F1
#
_cell.length_a   1.000
_cell.length_b   1.000
_cell.length_c   1.000
_cell.angle_alpha   90.00
_cell.angle_beta   90.00
_cell.angle_gamma   90.00
#
_symmetry.space_group_name_H-M   'P 1'
#
loop_
_entity.id
_entity.type
_entity.pdbx_description
1 polymer ?
#
loop_
_entity_poly.entity_id
_entity_poly.type
_entity_poly.pdbx_seq_one_letter_code
_entity_poly.pdbx_strand_id
1 'polypeptide(L)'
;MKHLISLVGELRERGINFRSLTDSIDTSSPMGRFFFHVMGALAEMERELIVERTLAGLAAARARGRTGGRRPKLTKEQHEQIARLIKNGHDRKQLAIIYGIGISTIYRYHPAGESSGTIEKSQETK
;
A
#
# COMPACT_ATOMS: atom_id res chain seq x y z
N MET A 1 12.19 0.99 -16.28
CA MET A 1 13.05 1.09 -17.47
C MET A 1 14.49 0.65 -17.22
N LYS A 2 15.11 0.99 -16.09
CA LYS A 2 16.46 0.49 -15.71
C LYS A 2 16.63 -1.03 -15.87
N HIS A 3 15.64 -1.81 -15.48
CA HIS A 3 15.67 -3.28 -15.60
C HIS A 3 15.74 -3.77 -17.06
N LEU A 4 15.00 -3.14 -17.98
CA LEU A 4 14.97 -3.57 -19.38
C LEU A 4 16.28 -3.24 -20.11
N ILE A 5 16.84 -2.06 -19.84
CA ILE A 5 18.14 -1.66 -20.41
C ILE A 5 19.26 -2.54 -19.84
N SER A 6 19.25 -2.84 -18.54
CA SER A 6 20.19 -3.79 -17.91
C SER A 6 20.09 -5.17 -18.55
N LEU A 7 18.86 -5.70 -18.69
CA LEU A 7 18.63 -7.02 -19.28
C LEU A 7 19.17 -7.12 -20.71
N VAL A 8 18.95 -6.12 -21.55
CA VAL A 8 19.48 -6.13 -22.92
C VAL A 8 21.01 -5.99 -22.93
N GLY A 9 21.58 -5.25 -21.97
CA GLY A 9 23.03 -5.22 -21.74
C GLY A 9 23.60 -6.58 -21.38
N GLU A 10 22.99 -7.28 -20.43
CA GLU A 10 23.39 -8.62 -19.97
C GLU A 10 23.26 -9.67 -21.08
N LEU A 11 22.18 -9.60 -21.89
CA LEU A 11 22.02 -10.48 -23.05
C LEU A 11 23.13 -10.26 -24.07
N ARG A 12 23.51 -9.00 -24.30
CA ARG A 12 24.61 -8.65 -25.21
C ARG A 12 25.95 -9.17 -24.72
N GLU A 13 26.26 -9.07 -23.42
CA GLU A 13 27.49 -9.65 -22.84
C GLU A 13 27.58 -11.16 -23.07
N ARG A 14 26.43 -11.83 -23.19
CA ARG A 14 26.32 -13.25 -23.52
C ARG A 14 26.27 -13.54 -25.03
N GLY A 15 26.42 -12.53 -25.89
CA GLY A 15 26.33 -12.65 -27.35
C GLY A 15 24.91 -12.87 -27.88
N ILE A 16 23.88 -12.58 -27.10
CA ILE A 16 22.47 -12.78 -27.46
C ILE A 16 21.88 -11.45 -27.93
N ASN A 17 21.24 -11.46 -29.11
CA ASN A 17 20.56 -10.30 -29.66
C ASN A 17 19.06 -10.31 -29.31
N PHE A 18 18.52 -9.15 -28.96
CA PHE A 18 17.09 -8.94 -28.76
C PHE A 18 16.45 -8.39 -30.04
N ARG A 19 15.36 -9.04 -30.48
CA ARG A 19 14.54 -8.59 -31.61
C ARG A 19 13.06 -8.56 -31.21
N SER A 20 12.43 -7.39 -31.27
CA SER A 20 10.97 -7.27 -31.17
C SER A 20 10.35 -7.48 -32.54
N LEU A 21 9.44 -8.45 -32.64
CA LEU A 21 8.71 -8.73 -33.88
C LEU A 21 7.62 -7.70 -34.13
N THR A 22 6.99 -7.19 -33.07
CA THR A 22 5.89 -6.22 -33.16
C THR A 22 6.42 -4.82 -33.44
N ASP A 23 7.48 -4.42 -32.76
CA ASP A 23 8.01 -3.04 -32.85
C ASP A 23 9.11 -2.91 -33.92
N SER A 24 9.44 -4.00 -34.62
CA SER A 24 10.52 -4.08 -35.61
C SER A 24 11.88 -3.58 -35.08
N ILE A 25 12.13 -3.73 -33.78
CA ILE A 25 13.40 -3.33 -33.15
C ILE A 25 14.36 -4.51 -33.21
N ASP A 26 15.55 -4.30 -33.76
CA ASP A 26 16.63 -5.29 -33.77
C ASP A 26 17.92 -4.73 -33.17
N THR A 27 18.32 -5.24 -32.00
CA THR A 27 19.51 -4.80 -31.27
C THR A 27 20.82 -5.42 -31.80
N SER A 28 20.78 -6.25 -32.84
CA SER A 28 21.97 -6.78 -33.51
C SER A 28 22.83 -5.67 -34.14
N SER A 29 22.20 -4.60 -34.65
CA SER A 29 22.87 -3.47 -35.27
C SER A 29 23.15 -2.32 -34.28
N PRO A 30 24.23 -1.53 -34.48
CA PRO A 30 24.46 -0.32 -33.69
C PRO A 30 23.28 0.67 -33.72
N MET A 31 22.63 0.82 -34.89
CA MET A 31 21.50 1.72 -35.07
C MET A 31 20.26 1.25 -34.29
N GLY A 32 19.95 -0.04 -34.32
CA GLY A 32 18.82 -0.58 -33.57
C GLY A 32 19.02 -0.55 -32.05
N ARG A 33 20.27 -0.66 -31.57
CA ARG A 33 20.60 -0.39 -30.16
C ARG A 33 20.36 1.06 -29.77
N PHE A 34 20.83 2.01 -30.60
CA PHE A 34 20.57 3.43 -30.35
C PHE A 34 19.07 3.71 -30.29
N PHE A 35 18.31 3.22 -31.28
CA PHE A 35 16.86 3.39 -31.32
C PHE A 35 16.17 2.76 -30.10
N PHE A 36 16.61 1.58 -29.67
CA PHE A 36 16.11 0.93 -28.45
C PHE A 36 16.35 1.80 -27.20
N HIS A 37 17.52 2.44 -27.07
CA HIS A 37 17.79 3.34 -25.95
C HIS A 37 16.94 4.61 -25.99
N VAL A 38 16.74 5.21 -27.18
CA VAL A 38 15.87 6.38 -27.35
C VAL A 38 14.42 6.05 -26.98
N MET A 39 13.90 4.93 -27.46
CA MET A 39 12.56 4.44 -27.08
C MET A 39 12.48 4.16 -25.58
N GLY A 40 13.55 3.66 -24.98
CA GLY A 40 13.66 3.46 -23.55
C GLY A 40 13.54 4.76 -22.76
N ALA A 41 14.21 5.82 -23.20
CA ALA A 41 14.14 7.15 -22.60
C ALA A 41 12.76 7.80 -22.76
N LEU A 42 12.14 7.67 -23.94
CA LEU A 42 10.79 8.17 -24.20
C LEU A 42 9.75 7.52 -23.28
N ALA A 43 9.79 6.20 -23.12
CA ALA A 43 8.88 5.49 -22.23
C ALA A 43 9.08 5.87 -20.74
N GLU A 44 10.30 6.25 -20.34
CA GLU A 44 10.55 6.78 -19.00
C GLU A 44 9.92 8.17 -18.81
N MET A 45 10.11 9.08 -19.77
CA MET A 45 9.48 10.40 -19.77
C MET A 45 7.94 10.30 -19.72
N GLU A 46 7.33 9.43 -20.54
CA GLU A 46 5.87 9.22 -20.51
C GLU A 46 5.39 8.74 -19.15
N ARG A 47 6.14 7.84 -18.51
CA ARG A 47 5.82 7.37 -17.17
C ARG A 47 5.89 8.48 -16.13
N GLU A 48 6.90 9.35 -16.20
CA GLU A 48 7.03 10.50 -15.33
C GLU A 48 5.86 11.48 -15.51
N LEU A 49 5.48 11.78 -16.75
CA LEU A 49 4.32 12.63 -17.06
C LEU A 49 3.00 12.03 -16.52
N ILE A 50 2.81 10.72 -16.61
CA ILE A 50 1.64 10.06 -16.01
C ILE A 50 1.65 10.23 -14.49
N VAL A 51 2.80 10.02 -13.84
CA VAL A 51 2.93 10.21 -12.38
C VAL A 51 2.60 11.64 -11.99
N GLU A 52 3.17 12.63 -12.68
CA GLU A 52 2.91 14.04 -12.43
C GLU A 52 1.41 14.37 -12.52
N ARG A 53 0.75 13.94 -13.60
CA ARG A 53 -0.70 14.14 -13.78
C ARG A 53 -1.52 13.48 -12.69
N THR A 54 -1.16 12.26 -12.27
CA THR A 54 -1.87 11.58 -11.18
C THR A 54 -1.73 12.31 -9.86
N LEU A 55 -0.55 12.83 -9.53
CA LEU A 55 -0.31 13.60 -8.31
C LEU A 55 -1.09 14.92 -8.33
N ALA A 56 -1.09 15.63 -9.46
CA ALA A 56 -1.88 16.84 -9.64
C ALA A 56 -3.39 16.57 -9.47
N GLY A 57 -3.89 15.48 -10.06
CA GLY A 57 -5.28 15.05 -9.90
C GLY A 57 -5.64 14.68 -8.45
N LEU A 58 -4.75 14.00 -7.73
CA LEU A 58 -4.92 13.68 -6.31
C LEU A 58 -4.92 14.95 -5.44
N ALA A 59 -4.05 15.92 -5.72
CA ALA A 59 -4.02 17.19 -5.03
C ALA A 59 -5.34 17.97 -5.22
N ALA A 60 -5.81 18.07 -6.47
CA ALA A 60 -7.09 18.70 -6.78
C ALA A 60 -8.28 17.99 -6.10
N ALA A 61 -8.27 16.65 -6.06
CA ALA A 61 -9.32 15.90 -5.37
C ALA A 61 -9.31 16.13 -3.85
N ARG A 62 -8.12 16.21 -3.23
CA ARG A 62 -7.98 16.54 -1.80
C ARG A 62 -8.47 17.96 -1.51
N ALA A 63 -8.18 18.94 -2.36
CA ALA A 63 -8.68 20.30 -2.24
C ALA A 63 -10.22 20.37 -2.29
N ARG A 64 -10.87 19.47 -3.03
CA ARG A 64 -12.33 19.28 -3.04
C ARG A 64 -12.89 18.46 -1.86
N GLY A 65 -12.08 18.14 -0.86
CA GLY A 65 -12.50 17.42 0.35
C GLY A 65 -12.42 15.89 0.26
N ARG A 66 -11.81 15.30 -0.78
CA ARG A 66 -11.62 13.84 -0.85
C ARG A 66 -10.43 13.42 0.01
N THR A 67 -10.67 12.68 1.10
CA THR A 67 -9.61 12.19 2.02
C THR A 67 -8.72 11.09 1.40
N GLY A 68 -9.26 10.28 0.47
CA GLY A 68 -8.53 9.16 -0.16
C GLY A 68 -8.24 8.00 0.80
N GLY A 69 -7.49 6.99 0.33
CA GLY A 69 -7.05 5.85 1.14
C GLY A 69 -8.12 4.76 1.40
N ARG A 70 -7.75 3.77 2.22
CA ARG A 70 -8.64 2.67 2.63
C ARG A 70 -9.66 3.19 3.64
N ARG A 71 -10.95 2.93 3.40
CA ARG A 71 -12.01 3.28 4.35
C ARG A 71 -11.80 2.55 5.68
N PRO A 72 -11.93 3.23 6.85
CA PRO A 72 -11.93 2.56 8.14
C PRO A 72 -12.99 1.46 8.18
N LYS A 73 -12.64 0.31 8.77
CA LYS A 73 -13.59 -0.81 8.93
C LYS A 73 -14.57 -0.58 10.07
N LEU A 74 -14.15 0.17 11.09
CA LEU A 74 -14.98 0.50 12.25
C LEU A 74 -15.64 1.87 12.06
N THR A 75 -16.89 1.98 12.50
CA THR A 75 -17.57 3.27 12.64
C THR A 75 -17.17 3.95 13.95
N LYS A 76 -17.53 5.24 14.10
CA LYS A 76 -17.25 6.00 15.32
C LYS A 76 -17.96 5.37 16.53
N GLU A 77 -19.20 4.94 16.34
CA GLU A 77 -20.02 4.31 17.38
C GLU A 77 -19.41 2.98 17.83
N GLN A 78 -18.86 2.21 16.88
CA GLN A 78 -18.15 0.97 17.20
C GLN A 78 -16.87 1.23 18.00
N HIS A 79 -16.12 2.29 17.69
CA HIS A 79 -14.96 2.70 18.51
C HIS A 79 -15.37 3.04 19.94
N GLU A 80 -16.46 3.80 20.12
CA GLU A 80 -16.97 4.16 21.44
C GLU A 80 -17.45 2.93 22.22
N GLN A 81 -18.12 1.99 21.56
CA GLN A 81 -18.57 0.74 22.17
C GLN A 81 -17.38 -0.14 22.61
N ILE A 82 -16.37 -0.30 21.75
CA ILE A 82 -15.15 -1.06 22.07
C ILE A 82 -14.43 -0.43 23.27
N ALA A 83 -14.32 0.90 23.32
CA ALA A 83 -13.72 1.60 24.44
C ALA A 83 -14.44 1.31 25.77
N ARG A 84 -15.78 1.32 25.78
CA ARG A 84 -16.58 0.99 26.97
C ARG A 84 -16.40 -0.47 27.40
N LEU A 85 -16.40 -1.41 26.46
CA LEU A 85 -16.21 -2.84 26.75
C LEU A 85 -14.82 -3.12 27.33
N ILE A 86 -13.78 -2.48 26.79
CA ILE A 86 -12.41 -2.58 27.33
C ILE A 86 -12.36 -2.00 28.76
N LYS A 87 -13.01 -0.86 29.01
CA LYS A 87 -13.08 -0.27 30.36
C LYS A 87 -13.81 -1.18 31.35
N ASN A 88 -14.82 -1.91 30.89
CA ASN A 88 -15.52 -2.94 31.65
C ASN A 88 -14.75 -4.27 31.74
N GLY A 89 -13.45 -4.29 31.43
CA GLY A 89 -12.58 -5.45 31.61
C GLY A 89 -12.71 -6.55 30.55
N HIS A 90 -13.40 -6.32 29.43
CA HIS A 90 -13.53 -7.34 28.39
C HIS A 90 -12.20 -7.59 27.66
N ASP A 91 -11.96 -8.86 27.30
CA ASP A 91 -10.74 -9.24 26.61
C ASP A 91 -10.68 -8.68 25.18
N ARG A 92 -9.54 -8.07 24.86
CA ARG A 92 -9.26 -7.47 23.55
C ARG A 92 -9.24 -8.52 22.44
N LYS A 93 -8.83 -9.79 22.70
CA LYS A 93 -8.88 -10.85 21.67
C LYS A 93 -10.32 -11.18 21.30
N GLN A 94 -11.20 -11.31 22.29
CA GLN A 94 -12.61 -11.60 22.06
C GLN A 94 -13.30 -10.48 21.27
N LEU A 95 -13.02 -9.22 21.62
CA LEU A 95 -13.52 -8.06 20.86
C LEU A 95 -13.03 -8.07 19.41
N ALA A 96 -11.77 -8.46 19.16
CA ALA A 96 -11.23 -8.53 17.79
C ALA A 96 -12.04 -9.50 16.91
N ILE A 97 -12.44 -10.64 17.47
CA ILE A 97 -13.25 -11.65 16.80
C ILE A 97 -14.67 -11.11 16.54
N ILE A 98 -15.33 -10.55 17.55
CA ILE A 98 -16.71 -10.03 17.46
C ILE A 98 -16.81 -8.94 16.38
N TYR A 99 -15.86 -8.01 16.35
CA TYR A 99 -15.86 -6.91 15.37
C TYR A 99 -15.16 -7.30 14.05
N GLY A 100 -14.64 -8.53 13.94
CA GLY A 100 -13.97 -9.04 12.74
C GLY A 100 -12.73 -8.24 12.34
N ILE A 101 -11.99 -7.70 13.29
CA ILE A 101 -10.79 -6.88 13.07
C ILE A 101 -9.55 -7.60 13.57
N GLY A 102 -8.38 -7.26 13.01
CA GLY A 102 -7.11 -7.76 13.55
C GLY A 102 -6.87 -7.23 14.97
N ILE A 103 -6.25 -8.03 15.83
CA ILE A 103 -5.95 -7.62 17.21
C ILE A 103 -5.06 -6.37 17.27
N SER A 104 -4.16 -6.22 16.30
CA SER A 104 -3.33 -5.03 16.12
C SER A 104 -4.16 -3.76 15.84
N THR A 105 -5.32 -3.89 15.21
CA THR A 105 -6.27 -2.78 15.02
C THR A 105 -6.85 -2.33 16.36
N ILE A 106 -7.21 -3.27 17.25
CA ILE A 106 -7.70 -2.91 18.59
C ILE A 106 -6.63 -2.17 19.38
N TYR A 107 -5.41 -2.69 19.44
CA TYR A 107 -4.32 -2.02 20.17
C TYR A 107 -3.94 -0.67 19.57
N ARG A 108 -4.06 -0.50 18.24
CA ARG A 108 -3.80 0.78 17.56
C ARG A 108 -4.77 1.88 17.98
N TYR A 109 -6.05 1.54 18.13
CA TYR A 109 -7.09 2.52 18.51
C TYR A 109 -7.32 2.59 20.03
N HIS A 110 -7.02 1.52 20.76
CA HIS A 110 -7.21 1.39 22.20
C HIS A 110 -5.95 0.74 22.85
N PRO A 111 -4.87 1.51 23.03
CA PRO A 111 -3.62 1.02 23.62
C PRO A 111 -3.78 0.46 25.02
N ALA A 112 -2.83 -0.38 25.46
CA ALA A 112 -2.74 -0.79 26.86
C ALA A 112 -2.05 0.32 27.67
N GLY A 113 -2.84 1.30 28.13
CA GLY A 113 -2.32 2.44 28.87
C GLY A 113 -3.43 3.37 29.33
N GLU A 114 -4.23 2.89 30.29
CA GLU A 114 -5.00 3.64 31.30
C GLU A 114 -5.84 2.60 32.06
N SER A 115 -5.17 1.79 32.88
CA SER A 115 -5.83 0.92 33.83
C SER A 115 -6.13 1.72 35.09
N SER A 116 -7.28 2.39 35.15
CA SER A 116 -7.94 2.66 36.42
C SER A 116 -8.45 1.32 36.94
N GLY A 117 -7.56 0.59 37.62
CA GLY A 117 -7.88 -0.67 38.26
C GLY A 117 -8.97 -0.46 39.30
N THR A 118 -10.02 -1.26 39.23
CA THR A 118 -10.76 -1.85 40.37
C THR A 118 -11.69 -2.89 39.75
N ILE A 119 -11.20 -4.13 39.65
CA ILE A 119 -12.11 -5.28 39.55
C ILE A 119 -12.30 -5.72 41.01
N GLU A 120 -13.34 -5.18 41.65
CA GLU A 120 -13.90 -5.84 42.83
C GLU A 120 -14.34 -7.23 42.42
N LYS A 121 -13.75 -8.23 43.07
CA LYS A 121 -14.19 -9.62 42.98
C LYS A 121 -15.57 -9.73 43.62
N SER A 122 -16.63 -9.67 42.83
CA SER A 122 -17.91 -10.27 43.19
C SER A 122 -17.91 -11.72 42.70
N GLN A 123 -17.46 -12.64 43.57
CA GLN A 123 -17.91 -14.02 43.49
C GLN A 123 -19.04 -14.22 44.50
N GLU A 124 -20.14 -14.72 43.96
CA GLU A 124 -21.38 -15.11 44.62
C GLU A 124 -21.17 -16.16 45.72
N THR A 125 -21.86 -15.94 46.84
CA THR A 125 -22.86 -16.87 47.42
C THR A 125 -22.82 -18.33 46.93
N LYS A 126 -22.23 -19.23 47.74
CA LYS A 126 -22.98 -20.25 48.53
C LYS A 126 -22.03 -21.05 49.41
#